data_AF-F2V0N0-F1
#
_entry.id   AF-F2V0N0-F1
#
_cell.length_a   1.000
_cell.length_b   1.000
_cell.length_c   1.000
_cell.angle_alpha   90.00
_cell.angle_beta   90.00
_cell.angle_gamma   90.00
#
_symmetry.space_group_name_H-M   'P 1'
#
loop_
_entity.id
_entity.type
_entity.pdbx_description
1 polymer ?
#
loop_
_entity_poly.entity_id
_entity_poly.type
_entity_poly.pdbx_seq_one_letter_code
_entity_poly.pdbx_strand_id
1 'polypeptide(L)'
;MEGDLVKKILVVEGNHDKKFFERWAMLAGLKIRVEIIDNVDVPNDVVEQHELCSGARSRILVGATIAEQTHEGRQFVRFIADRDMGQNLEEFESCPCLLITDYPAIESYGMSKDVIDWFNSDQCNNRLRMDHQIYSDLCGVLYELYEYRKCDPHREGPNYESGAKKKSEIKDFDSAKAFGYHNGVDSPTKRVVAKDPRPYAYGHDIIGVLYHVYRTEFKLEHYEDFGKAEKDFRGSILDVGAHKDEKMFRDLWAFFNGDDRRDE
;
A
#
# COMPACT_ATOMS: atom_id res chain seq x y z
N MET A 1 25.26 23.74 -23.01
CA MET A 1 25.62 22.79 -21.94
C MET A 1 24.41 22.71 -21.03
N GLU A 2 23.48 21.78 -21.31
CA GLU A 2 22.51 21.36 -20.31
C GLU A 2 23.33 20.73 -19.19
N GLY A 3 23.52 21.47 -18.10
CA GLY A 3 24.09 20.88 -16.89
C GLY A 3 23.17 19.75 -16.48
N ASP A 4 23.73 18.56 -16.29
CA ASP A 4 23.03 17.40 -15.76
C ASP A 4 22.24 17.86 -14.52
N LEU A 5 20.93 18.00 -14.69
CA LEU A 5 20.01 18.24 -13.58
C LEU A 5 20.25 17.10 -12.60
N VAL A 6 20.76 17.41 -11.41
CA VAL A 6 21.00 16.41 -10.37
C VAL A 6 19.67 15.72 -10.09
N LYS A 7 19.57 14.47 -10.55
CA LYS A 7 18.30 13.74 -10.59
C LYS A 7 18.09 13.13 -9.21
N LYS A 8 17.18 13.71 -8.42
CA LYS A 8 16.73 13.12 -7.16
C LYS A 8 16.15 11.72 -7.39
N ILE A 9 16.42 10.82 -6.46
CA ILE A 9 16.11 9.40 -6.53
C ILE A 9 15.08 9.04 -5.46
N LEU A 10 14.04 8.31 -5.88
CA LEU A 10 13.10 7.64 -5.00
C LEU A 10 13.39 6.14 -5.03
N VAL A 11 13.62 5.53 -3.88
CA VAL A 11 13.81 4.09 -3.73
C VAL A 11 12.56 3.49 -3.10
N VAL A 12 12.05 2.42 -3.69
CA VAL A 12 10.79 1.77 -3.30
C VAL A 12 10.96 0.24 -3.22
N GLU A 13 10.02 -0.44 -2.57
CA GLU A 13 10.14 -1.88 -2.28
C GLU A 13 10.11 -2.75 -3.54
N GLY A 14 9.18 -2.51 -4.46
CA GLY A 14 8.99 -3.40 -5.61
C GLY A 14 8.62 -2.72 -6.92
N ASN A 15 8.47 -3.55 -7.95
CA ASN A 15 8.13 -3.09 -9.31
C ASN A 15 6.72 -2.47 -9.40
N HIS A 16 5.78 -2.88 -8.55
CA HIS A 16 4.45 -2.27 -8.51
C HIS A 16 4.52 -0.83 -7.96
N ASP A 17 5.27 -0.60 -6.88
CA ASP A 17 5.49 0.74 -6.33
C ASP A 17 6.25 1.60 -7.32
N LYS A 18 7.27 1.03 -7.98
CA LYS A 18 8.04 1.75 -9.01
C LYS A 18 7.12 2.30 -10.09
N LYS A 19 6.28 1.46 -10.68
CA LYS A 19 5.32 1.88 -11.71
C LYS A 19 4.33 2.92 -11.20
N PHE A 20 3.86 2.77 -9.95
CA PHE A 20 2.96 3.72 -9.31
C PHE A 20 3.62 5.10 -9.16
N PHE A 21 4.82 5.17 -8.58
CA PHE A 21 5.52 6.44 -8.35
C PHE A 21 6.08 7.06 -9.64
N GLU A 22 6.44 6.28 -10.65
CA GLU A 22 6.78 6.79 -11.99
C GLU A 22 5.57 7.51 -12.61
N ARG A 23 4.38 6.90 -12.52
CA ARG A 23 3.13 7.52 -13.00
C ARG A 23 2.77 8.75 -12.18
N TRP A 24 2.85 8.67 -10.86
CA TRP A 24 2.62 9.81 -9.98
C TRP A 24 3.54 10.98 -10.35
N ALA A 25 4.86 10.75 -10.49
CA ALA A 25 5.81 11.77 -10.86
C ALA A 25 5.51 12.37 -12.24
N MET A 26 5.12 11.55 -13.22
CA MET A 26 4.70 12.01 -14.54
C MET A 26 3.49 12.95 -14.44
N LEU A 27 2.44 12.56 -13.72
CA LEU A 27 1.23 13.37 -13.51
C LEU A 27 1.52 14.66 -12.74
N ALA A 28 2.47 14.60 -11.82
CA ALA A 28 2.89 15.73 -11.01
C ALA A 28 3.91 16.65 -11.75
N GLY A 29 4.40 16.25 -12.93
CA GLY A 29 5.38 17.02 -13.71
C GLY A 29 6.81 17.00 -13.12
N LEU A 30 7.11 16.01 -12.29
CA LEU A 30 8.40 15.85 -11.62
C LEU A 30 9.39 15.03 -12.46
N LYS A 31 10.65 15.48 -12.50
CA LYS A 31 11.75 14.75 -13.15
C LYS A 31 12.56 13.99 -12.10
N ILE A 32 12.08 12.81 -11.70
CA ILE A 32 12.74 11.96 -10.70
C ILE A 32 13.21 10.63 -11.30
N ARG A 33 14.11 9.95 -10.59
CA ARG A 33 14.46 8.56 -10.87
C ARG A 33 13.78 7.69 -9.82
N VAL A 34 13.03 6.67 -10.23
CA VAL A 34 12.46 5.69 -9.30
C VAL A 34 13.23 4.38 -9.45
N GLU A 35 13.76 3.88 -8.34
CA GLU A 35 14.49 2.62 -8.27
C GLU A 35 13.85 1.66 -7.28
N ILE A 36 13.98 0.36 -7.56
CA ILE A 36 13.59 -0.69 -6.61
C ILE A 36 14.76 -0.98 -5.68
N ILE A 37 14.46 -1.37 -4.45
CA ILE A 37 15.48 -1.66 -3.43
C ILE A 37 16.45 -2.78 -3.83
N ASP A 38 16.00 -3.73 -4.65
CA ASP A 38 16.83 -4.81 -5.20
C ASP A 38 17.97 -4.30 -6.09
N ASN A 39 17.87 -3.08 -6.62
CA ASN A 39 18.91 -2.42 -7.42
C ASN A 39 19.87 -1.57 -6.58
N VAL A 40 19.66 -1.49 -5.26
CA VAL A 40 20.46 -0.70 -4.33
C VAL A 40 21.25 -1.67 -3.46
N ASP A 41 22.56 -1.45 -3.38
CA ASP A 41 23.44 -2.28 -2.57
C ASP A 41 23.26 -1.95 -1.08
N VAL A 42 22.43 -2.75 -0.41
CA VAL A 42 22.23 -2.72 1.04
C VAL A 42 22.87 -3.99 1.62
N PRO A 43 23.98 -3.87 2.38
CA PRO A 43 24.69 -5.02 2.92
C PRO A 43 23.81 -5.86 3.86
N ASN A 44 23.76 -7.17 3.64
CA ASN A 44 22.90 -8.08 4.41
C ASN A 44 23.27 -8.13 5.91
N ASP A 45 24.56 -8.01 6.22
CA ASP A 45 25.08 -7.98 7.58
C ASP A 45 24.55 -6.77 8.37
N VAL A 46 24.29 -5.66 7.71
CA VAL A 46 23.66 -4.48 8.35
C VAL A 46 22.17 -4.71 8.57
N VAL A 47 21.47 -5.35 7.62
CA VAL A 47 20.04 -5.69 7.79
C VAL A 47 19.85 -6.66 8.97
N GLU A 48 20.72 -7.65 9.11
CA GLU A 48 20.69 -8.64 10.21
C GLU A 48 20.94 -7.99 11.59
N GLN A 49 21.74 -6.91 11.65
CA GLN A 49 22.02 -6.18 12.89
C GLN A 49 20.80 -5.45 13.47
N HIS A 50 19.81 -5.12 12.63
CA HIS A 50 18.57 -4.46 13.06
C HIS A 50 17.48 -5.45 13.52
N GLU A 51 17.78 -6.75 13.63
CA GLU A 51 16.82 -7.80 14.01
C GLU A 51 15.53 -7.82 13.15
N LEU A 52 15.58 -7.24 11.95
CA LEU A 52 14.46 -7.20 11.03
C LEU A 52 14.37 -8.51 10.24
N CYS A 53 13.14 -8.93 9.89
CA CYS A 53 12.96 -10.04 8.96
C CYS A 53 13.59 -9.70 7.60
N SER A 54 14.27 -10.66 6.95
CA SER A 54 14.84 -10.44 5.62
C SER A 54 13.72 -10.22 4.58
N GLY A 55 13.66 -9.02 4.01
CA GLY A 55 12.62 -8.62 3.05
C GLY A 55 12.88 -7.22 2.46
N ALA A 56 12.14 -6.86 1.42
CA ALA A 56 12.29 -5.58 0.70
C ALA A 56 12.10 -4.37 1.62
N ARG A 57 11.05 -4.36 2.44
CA ARG A 57 10.81 -3.33 3.47
C ARG A 57 12.00 -3.15 4.41
N SER A 58 12.57 -4.23 4.95
CA SER A 58 13.72 -4.13 5.86
C SER A 58 14.95 -3.53 5.17
N ARG A 59 15.18 -3.87 3.90
CA ARG A 59 16.24 -3.23 3.10
C ARG A 59 15.96 -1.75 2.84
N ILE A 60 14.70 -1.35 2.65
CA ILE A 60 14.31 0.06 2.53
C ILE A 60 14.65 0.82 3.81
N LEU A 61 14.27 0.28 4.97
CA LEU A 61 14.50 0.89 6.28
C LEU A 61 16.00 1.09 6.53
N VAL A 62 16.81 0.05 6.32
CA VAL A 62 18.27 0.09 6.49
C VAL A 62 18.94 0.95 5.42
N GLY A 63 18.48 0.89 4.16
CA GLY A 63 19.01 1.72 3.08
C GLY A 63 18.84 3.21 3.37
N ALA A 64 17.72 3.59 3.97
CA ALA A 64 17.46 4.96 4.38
C ALA A 64 18.43 5.44 5.48
N THR A 65 18.68 4.63 6.51
CA THR A 65 19.62 4.98 7.58
C THR A 65 21.06 5.10 7.07
N ILE A 66 21.48 4.25 6.13
CA ILE A 66 22.79 4.38 5.47
C ILE A 66 22.87 5.69 4.68
N ALA A 67 21.85 5.99 3.87
CA ALA A 67 21.82 7.20 3.06
C ALA A 67 21.86 8.48 3.92
N GLU A 68 21.19 8.45 5.07
CA GLU A 68 21.14 9.58 6.01
C GLU A 68 22.52 9.99 6.54
N GLN A 69 23.50 9.08 6.56
CA GLN A 69 24.85 9.37 7.05
C GLN A 69 25.65 10.29 6.10
N THR A 70 25.17 10.49 4.87
CA THR A 70 25.84 11.29 3.85
C THR A 70 25.04 12.54 3.49
N HIS A 71 25.73 13.62 3.14
CA HIS A 71 25.07 14.84 2.66
C HIS A 71 24.29 14.58 1.36
N GLU A 72 24.87 13.83 0.43
CA GLU A 72 24.24 13.49 -0.84
C GLU A 72 22.97 12.64 -0.66
N GLY A 73 22.99 11.65 0.24
CA GLY A 73 21.81 10.86 0.56
C GLY A 73 20.67 11.72 1.10
N ARG A 74 20.95 12.59 2.08
CA ARG A 74 19.94 13.52 2.63
C ARG A 74 19.38 14.48 1.57
N GLN A 75 20.23 14.95 0.65
CA GLN A 75 19.84 15.94 -0.35
C GLN A 75 19.12 15.35 -1.57
N PHE A 76 19.48 14.11 -1.97
CA PHE A 76 19.08 13.58 -3.27
C PHE A 76 18.30 12.26 -3.22
N VAL A 77 18.22 11.59 -2.07
CA VAL A 77 17.59 10.27 -1.98
C VAL A 77 16.46 10.26 -0.96
N ARG A 78 15.34 9.65 -1.34
CA ARG A 78 14.27 9.26 -0.42
C ARG A 78 13.93 7.80 -0.62
N PHE A 79 13.56 7.16 0.47
CA PHE A 79 13.11 5.78 0.56
C PHE A 79 11.65 5.79 0.97
N ILE A 80 10.83 4.90 0.41
CA ILE A 80 9.44 4.71 0.85
C ILE A 80 9.25 3.28 1.35
N ALA A 81 8.73 3.17 2.56
CA ALA A 81 8.28 1.92 3.15
C ALA A 81 6.78 1.95 3.40
N ASP A 82 6.13 0.81 3.21
CA ASP A 82 4.77 0.62 3.73
C ASP A 82 4.79 0.57 5.26
N ARG A 83 3.80 1.22 5.89
CA ARG A 83 3.63 1.20 7.34
C ARG A 83 3.33 -0.22 7.84
N ASP A 84 2.68 -1.02 6.99
CA ASP A 84 2.10 -2.30 7.33
C ASP A 84 1.22 -2.18 8.59
N MET A 85 1.58 -2.93 9.62
CA MET A 85 0.90 -2.95 10.92
C MET A 85 1.72 -2.15 11.96
N GLY A 86 2.71 -1.38 11.53
CA GLY A 86 3.49 -0.45 12.35
C GLY A 86 4.71 -1.05 13.04
N GLN A 87 5.00 -2.33 12.85
CA GLN A 87 6.07 -2.99 13.60
C GLN A 87 7.45 -2.47 13.22
N ASN A 88 8.28 -2.30 14.24
CA ASN A 88 9.69 -1.93 14.18
C ASN A 88 9.93 -0.58 13.48
N LEU A 89 8.91 0.28 13.37
CA LEU A 89 9.06 1.59 12.74
C LEU A 89 9.60 2.65 13.68
N GLU A 90 9.39 2.50 15.00
CA GLU A 90 9.76 3.49 16.01
C GLU A 90 11.24 3.89 15.93
N GLU A 91 12.12 2.96 15.55
CA GLU A 91 13.56 3.20 15.38
C GLU A 91 13.93 4.00 14.13
N PHE A 92 13.01 4.10 13.16
CA PHE A 92 13.24 4.72 11.85
C PHE A 92 12.39 5.99 11.61
N GLU A 93 11.43 6.30 12.48
CA GLU A 93 10.50 7.44 12.27
C GLU A 93 11.21 8.80 12.15
N SER A 94 12.41 8.93 12.71
CA SER A 94 13.23 10.14 12.66
C SER A 94 14.17 10.22 11.44
N CYS A 95 14.28 9.16 10.64
CA CYS A 95 15.19 9.11 9.49
C CYS A 95 14.73 10.09 8.39
N PRO A 96 15.50 11.16 8.08
CA PRO A 96 15.07 12.16 7.10
C PRO A 96 15.03 11.62 5.66
N CYS A 97 15.76 10.53 5.40
CA CYS A 97 15.78 9.84 4.13
C CYS A 97 14.60 8.87 3.95
N LEU A 98 13.84 8.57 5.01
CA LEU A 98 12.73 7.63 4.99
C LEU A 98 11.39 8.36 4.98
N LEU A 99 10.48 7.88 4.16
CA LEU A 99 9.06 8.24 4.20
C LEU A 99 8.25 6.97 4.40
N ILE A 100 7.40 6.98 5.41
CA ILE A 100 6.49 5.87 5.71
C ILE A 100 5.11 6.29 5.21
N THR A 101 4.37 5.35 4.62
CA THR A 101 2.98 5.61 4.25
C THR A 101 2.14 6.04 5.48
N ASP A 102 1.20 6.95 5.26
CA ASP A 102 0.30 7.47 6.31
C ASP A 102 -0.62 6.36 6.85
N TYR A 103 -0.84 5.32 6.06
CA TYR A 103 -1.71 4.17 6.28
C TYR A 103 -0.94 2.86 6.02
N PRO A 104 -1.50 1.67 6.30
CA PRO A 104 -0.79 0.40 6.16
C PRO A 104 -0.08 0.18 4.82
N ALA A 105 -0.66 0.62 3.70
CA ALA A 105 -0.07 0.45 2.38
C ALA A 105 -0.48 1.60 1.43
N ILE A 106 0.13 1.65 0.23
CA ILE A 106 -0.27 2.59 -0.83
C ILE A 106 -1.75 2.41 -1.22
N GLU A 107 -2.25 1.18 -1.28
CA GLU A 107 -3.64 0.91 -1.64
C GLU A 107 -4.62 1.44 -0.59
N SER A 108 -4.18 1.63 0.65
CA SER A 108 -5.02 2.21 1.71
C SER A 108 -5.53 3.60 1.32
N TYR A 109 -4.76 4.41 0.58
CA TYR A 109 -5.22 5.70 0.05
C TYR A 109 -6.41 5.57 -0.92
N GLY A 110 -6.60 4.38 -1.50
CA GLY A 110 -7.71 4.06 -2.38
C GLY A 110 -9.01 3.71 -1.66
N MET A 111 -9.02 3.61 -0.32
CA MET A 111 -10.25 3.35 0.43
C MET A 111 -11.11 4.61 0.56
N SER A 112 -11.75 4.96 -0.55
CA SER A 112 -12.82 5.94 -0.65
C SER A 112 -13.85 5.46 -1.66
N LYS A 113 -15.08 5.97 -1.55
CA LYS A 113 -16.14 5.63 -2.52
C LYS A 113 -15.74 6.03 -3.94
N ASP A 114 -15.21 7.23 -4.11
CA ASP A 114 -14.84 7.77 -5.42
C ASP A 114 -13.80 6.91 -6.13
N VAL A 115 -12.79 6.40 -5.41
CA VAL A 115 -11.77 5.52 -6.01
C VAL A 115 -12.34 4.14 -6.37
N ILE A 116 -13.18 3.56 -5.51
CA ILE A 116 -13.80 2.25 -5.77
C ILE A 116 -14.79 2.34 -6.94
N ASP A 117 -15.60 3.41 -6.99
CA ASP A 117 -16.54 3.67 -8.06
C ASP A 117 -15.80 3.92 -9.39
N TRP A 118 -14.71 4.70 -9.35
CA TRP A 118 -13.83 4.90 -10.51
C TRP A 118 -13.25 3.59 -11.00
N PHE A 119 -12.65 2.80 -10.11
CA PHE A 119 -12.08 1.50 -10.44
C PHE A 119 -13.13 0.58 -11.07
N ASN A 120 -14.31 0.48 -10.49
CA ASN A 120 -15.38 -0.35 -11.04
C ASN A 120 -15.82 0.14 -12.43
N SER A 121 -15.98 1.45 -12.62
CA SER A 121 -16.42 2.01 -13.90
C SER A 121 -15.36 1.86 -14.99
N ASP A 122 -14.12 2.22 -14.70
CA ASP A 122 -13.02 2.34 -15.66
C ASP A 122 -12.34 0.99 -15.94
N GLN A 123 -12.22 0.14 -14.92
CA GLN A 123 -11.47 -1.12 -15.00
C GLN A 123 -12.37 -2.35 -15.03
N CYS A 124 -13.59 -2.27 -14.48
CA CYS A 124 -14.50 -3.41 -14.40
C CYS A 124 -15.80 -3.24 -15.19
N ASN A 125 -15.93 -2.21 -16.05
CA ASN A 125 -17.12 -1.94 -16.85
C ASN A 125 -18.44 -1.93 -16.03
N ASN A 126 -18.38 -1.42 -14.80
CA ASN A 126 -19.49 -1.39 -13.84
C ASN A 126 -20.09 -2.78 -13.52
N ARG A 127 -19.31 -3.86 -13.67
CA ARG A 127 -19.78 -5.21 -13.37
C ARG A 127 -19.75 -5.53 -11.89
N LEU A 128 -18.87 -4.90 -11.11
CA LEU A 128 -18.93 -5.04 -9.67
C LEU A 128 -20.23 -4.37 -9.24
N ARG A 129 -21.14 -5.15 -8.65
CA ARG A 129 -22.33 -4.58 -8.04
C ARG A 129 -21.81 -3.69 -6.91
N MET A 130 -21.93 -2.37 -7.05
CA MET A 130 -21.48 -1.39 -6.06
C MET A 130 -22.69 -0.57 -5.64
N ASP A 131 -23.55 -1.17 -4.82
CA ASP A 131 -24.61 -0.41 -4.16
C ASP A 131 -24.05 0.37 -2.96
N HIS A 132 -24.88 1.21 -2.37
CA HIS A 132 -24.49 2.08 -1.26
C HIS A 132 -23.94 1.35 -0.03
N GLN A 133 -24.25 0.06 0.12
CA GLN A 133 -23.91 -0.77 1.28
C GLN A 133 -22.55 -1.47 1.11
N ILE A 134 -22.12 -1.72 -0.13
CA ILE A 134 -20.92 -2.52 -0.42
C ILE A 134 -19.63 -1.86 0.05
N TYR A 135 -19.54 -0.54 -0.04
CA TYR A 135 -18.42 0.20 0.58
C TYR A 135 -18.36 -0.06 2.09
N SER A 136 -19.50 0.00 2.78
CA SER A 136 -19.58 -0.23 4.22
C SER A 136 -19.26 -1.69 4.56
N ASP A 137 -19.70 -2.64 3.73
CA ASP A 137 -19.41 -4.07 3.92
C ASP A 137 -17.92 -4.36 3.73
N LEU A 138 -17.30 -3.77 2.71
CA LEU A 138 -15.85 -3.86 2.49
C LEU A 138 -15.08 -3.30 3.67
N CYS A 139 -15.44 -2.10 4.16
CA CYS A 139 -14.82 -1.54 5.36
C CYS A 139 -14.94 -2.47 6.57
N GLY A 140 -16.12 -3.08 6.78
CA GLY A 140 -16.32 -4.05 7.85
C GLY A 140 -15.43 -5.29 7.74
N VAL A 141 -15.32 -5.86 6.54
CA VAL A 141 -14.45 -7.02 6.29
C VAL A 141 -12.98 -6.67 6.47
N LEU A 142 -12.52 -5.51 5.96
CA LEU A 142 -11.14 -5.07 6.12
C LEU A 142 -10.77 -4.85 7.59
N TYR A 143 -11.70 -4.30 8.38
CA TYR A 143 -11.51 -4.17 9.81
C TYR A 143 -11.34 -5.54 10.49
N GLU A 144 -12.21 -6.51 10.17
CA GLU A 144 -12.08 -7.87 10.70
C GLU A 144 -10.73 -8.51 10.32
N LEU A 145 -10.31 -8.38 9.06
CA LEU A 145 -9.02 -8.91 8.59
C LEU A 145 -7.83 -8.26 9.32
N TYR A 146 -7.88 -6.94 9.52
CA TYR A 146 -6.89 -6.21 10.31
C TYR A 146 -6.84 -6.69 11.76
N GLU A 147 -7.99 -6.89 12.40
CA GLU A 147 -8.06 -7.37 13.79
C GLU A 147 -7.50 -8.79 13.94
N TYR A 148 -7.66 -9.65 12.92
CA TYR A 148 -7.01 -10.96 12.91
C TYR A 148 -5.50 -10.86 12.71
N ARG A 149 -5.00 -9.85 11.99
CA ARG A 149 -3.58 -9.64 11.73
C ARG A 149 -2.85 -8.98 12.91
N LYS A 150 -3.48 -8.03 13.63
CA LYS A 150 -2.79 -7.21 14.62
C LYS A 150 -2.13 -7.98 15.77
N CYS A 151 -2.69 -9.14 16.12
CA CYS A 151 -2.18 -9.96 17.21
C CYS A 151 -0.91 -10.75 16.83
N ASP A 152 -0.63 -10.88 15.53
CA ASP A 152 0.54 -11.58 15.00
C ASP A 152 1.01 -10.92 13.69
N PRO A 153 1.99 -10.01 13.76
CA PRO A 153 2.60 -9.34 12.61
C PRO A 153 3.08 -10.27 11.50
N HIS A 154 3.54 -11.45 11.89
CA HIS A 154 4.23 -12.41 11.02
C HIS A 154 3.27 -13.47 10.48
N ARG A 155 1.98 -13.35 10.79
CA ARG A 155 0.95 -14.24 10.29
C ARG A 155 0.92 -14.20 8.76
N GLU A 156 0.81 -15.39 8.16
CA GLU A 156 0.58 -15.51 6.73
C GLU A 156 -0.69 -14.76 6.30
N GLY A 157 -0.66 -14.21 5.09
CA GLY A 157 -1.80 -13.48 4.54
C GLY A 157 -3.06 -14.34 4.45
N PRO A 158 -4.26 -13.73 4.49
CA PRO A 158 -5.51 -14.46 4.44
C PRO A 158 -5.69 -15.20 3.11
N ASN A 159 -6.26 -16.40 3.18
CA ASN A 159 -6.73 -17.13 2.01
C ASN A 159 -8.11 -16.59 1.57
N TYR A 160 -8.10 -15.55 0.73
CA TYR A 160 -9.31 -14.88 0.27
C TYR A 160 -10.30 -15.82 -0.43
N GLU A 161 -9.83 -16.81 -1.20
CA GLU A 161 -10.68 -17.81 -1.84
C GLU A 161 -11.48 -18.61 -0.81
N SER A 162 -10.85 -18.98 0.31
CA SER A 162 -11.51 -19.71 1.40
C SER A 162 -12.55 -18.86 2.13
N GLY A 163 -12.27 -17.58 2.33
CA GLY A 163 -13.22 -16.61 2.89
C GLY A 163 -14.42 -16.32 1.97
N ALA A 164 -14.21 -16.35 0.65
CA ALA A 164 -15.25 -16.07 -0.34
C ALA A 164 -16.09 -17.31 -0.75
N LYS A 165 -15.72 -18.55 -0.39
CA LYS A 165 -16.31 -19.80 -0.92
C LYS A 165 -17.86 -19.77 -1.00
N LYS A 166 -18.38 -19.71 -2.24
CA LYS A 166 -19.81 -19.70 -2.64
C LYS A 166 -20.59 -18.42 -2.30
N LYS A 167 -19.90 -17.32 -1.99
CA LYS A 167 -20.51 -16.02 -1.70
C LYS A 167 -20.44 -15.11 -2.92
N SER A 168 -21.49 -14.33 -3.13
CA SER A 168 -21.64 -13.37 -4.24
C SER A 168 -21.64 -11.91 -3.78
N GLU A 169 -21.49 -11.68 -2.48
CA GLU A 169 -21.63 -10.37 -1.85
C GLU A 169 -20.55 -10.22 -0.77
N ILE A 170 -19.99 -9.01 -0.62
CA ILE A 170 -18.91 -8.74 0.34
C ILE A 170 -19.38 -9.01 1.78
N LYS A 171 -20.63 -8.68 2.11
CA LYS A 171 -21.17 -8.88 3.46
C LYS A 171 -21.07 -10.32 3.97
N ASP A 172 -20.97 -11.27 3.06
CA ASP A 172 -20.93 -12.70 3.34
C ASP A 172 -19.51 -13.26 3.44
N PHE A 173 -18.48 -12.45 3.18
CA PHE A 173 -17.09 -12.86 3.30
C PHE A 173 -16.78 -13.27 4.74
N ASP A 174 -16.11 -14.42 4.89
CA ASP A 174 -15.76 -15.01 6.18
C ASP A 174 -14.27 -14.76 6.49
N SER A 175 -14.00 -13.67 7.21
CA SER A 175 -12.65 -13.24 7.60
C SER A 175 -11.95 -14.26 8.49
N ALA A 176 -12.69 -14.92 9.38
CA ALA A 176 -12.15 -15.96 10.26
C ALA A 176 -11.64 -17.15 9.45
N LYS A 177 -12.46 -17.62 8.51
CA LYS A 177 -12.10 -18.72 7.62
C LYS A 177 -10.97 -18.35 6.66
N ALA A 178 -10.89 -17.10 6.22
CA ALA A 178 -9.77 -16.62 5.42
C ALA A 178 -8.43 -16.78 6.17
N PHE A 179 -8.43 -16.60 7.49
CA PHE A 179 -7.27 -16.87 8.36
C PHE A 179 -7.17 -18.30 8.90
N GLY A 180 -7.97 -19.23 8.39
CA GLY A 180 -7.90 -20.65 8.77
C GLY A 180 -8.56 -21.00 10.11
N TYR A 181 -9.32 -20.09 10.72
CA TYR A 181 -10.10 -20.42 11.91
C TYR A 181 -11.28 -21.35 11.54
N HIS A 182 -11.50 -22.40 12.33
CA HIS A 182 -12.59 -23.35 12.16
C HIS A 182 -13.66 -23.14 13.23
N ASN A 183 -14.88 -22.78 12.81
CA ASN A 183 -16.13 -22.69 13.59
C ASN A 183 -16.03 -22.07 15.00
N GLY A 184 -16.53 -20.84 15.14
CA GLY A 184 -17.24 -20.41 16.36
C GLY A 184 -16.42 -19.87 17.52
N VAL A 185 -15.10 -19.66 17.37
CA VAL A 185 -14.29 -19.01 18.41
C VAL A 185 -13.76 -17.70 17.85
N ASP A 186 -14.32 -16.62 18.39
CA ASP A 186 -13.88 -15.23 18.30
C ASP A 186 -13.82 -14.62 16.88
N SER A 187 -15.01 -14.28 16.35
CA SER A 187 -15.10 -13.11 15.46
C SER A 187 -14.72 -11.90 16.30
N PRO A 188 -13.62 -11.18 16.00
CA PRO A 188 -13.26 -9.98 16.72
C PRO A 188 -14.35 -8.96 16.45
N THR A 189 -15.28 -8.84 17.39
CA THR A 189 -16.24 -7.74 17.49
C THR A 189 -17.25 -7.58 16.35
N LYS A 190 -18.32 -6.82 16.63
CA LYS A 190 -19.27 -6.36 15.60
C LYS A 190 -18.49 -5.61 14.52
N ARG A 191 -18.93 -5.66 13.25
CA ARG A 191 -18.44 -4.80 12.17
C ARG A 191 -18.53 -3.33 12.61
N VAL A 192 -17.43 -2.78 13.10
CA VAL A 192 -17.30 -1.36 13.42
C VAL A 192 -16.68 -0.71 12.20
N VAL A 193 -17.49 0.02 11.45
CA VAL A 193 -16.98 0.87 10.38
C VAL A 193 -16.51 2.16 11.04
N ALA A 194 -15.19 2.30 11.24
CA ALA A 194 -14.64 3.58 11.65
C ALA A 194 -14.93 4.63 10.57
N LYS A 195 -14.98 5.91 10.96
CA LYS A 195 -15.27 7.02 10.05
C LYS A 195 -14.28 7.09 8.88
N ASP A 196 -13.03 6.70 9.11
CA ASP A 196 -11.98 6.59 8.10
C ASP A 196 -11.48 5.12 8.07
N PRO A 197 -11.65 4.39 6.96
CA PRO A 197 -11.22 3.00 6.86
C PRO A 197 -9.74 2.80 6.55
N ARG A 198 -9.05 3.84 6.10
CA ARG A 198 -7.67 3.76 5.61
C ARG A 198 -6.68 3.22 6.65
N PRO A 199 -6.78 3.55 7.97
CA PRO A 199 -5.87 3.04 8.99
C PRO A 199 -5.85 1.51 9.18
N TYR A 200 -6.90 0.79 8.78
CA TYR A 200 -6.97 -0.67 8.88
C TYR A 200 -7.07 -1.38 7.52
N ALA A 201 -7.11 -0.63 6.42
CA ALA A 201 -7.21 -1.18 5.10
C ALA A 201 -5.84 -1.61 4.58
N TYR A 202 -5.42 -2.83 4.93
CA TYR A 202 -4.18 -3.41 4.41
C TYR A 202 -4.30 -3.64 2.90
N GLY A 203 -3.27 -3.27 2.14
CA GLY A 203 -3.44 -3.05 0.69
C GLY A 203 -3.89 -4.28 -0.09
N HIS A 204 -3.27 -5.42 0.20
CA HIS A 204 -3.66 -6.69 -0.40
C HIS A 204 -5.08 -7.15 -0.03
N ASP A 205 -5.61 -6.74 1.13
CA ASP A 205 -6.94 -7.18 1.57
C ASP A 205 -8.05 -6.54 0.74
N ILE A 206 -7.89 -5.26 0.35
CA ILE A 206 -8.89 -4.51 -0.41
C ILE A 206 -9.23 -5.25 -1.69
N ILE A 207 -8.21 -5.50 -2.51
CA ILE A 207 -8.38 -6.19 -3.78
C ILE A 207 -8.55 -7.68 -3.57
N GLY A 208 -7.97 -8.25 -2.51
CA GLY A 208 -8.10 -9.67 -2.20
C GLY A 208 -9.56 -10.06 -2.02
N VAL A 209 -10.28 -9.26 -1.23
CA VAL A 209 -11.73 -9.41 -0.99
C VAL A 209 -12.52 -9.15 -2.28
N LEU A 210 -12.30 -8.01 -2.94
CA LEU A 210 -13.05 -7.66 -4.16
C LEU A 210 -12.88 -8.72 -5.26
N TYR A 211 -11.64 -9.11 -5.55
CA TYR A 211 -11.30 -10.07 -6.60
C TYR A 211 -11.92 -11.45 -6.34
N HIS A 212 -11.88 -11.94 -5.10
CA HIS A 212 -12.38 -13.29 -4.81
C HIS A 212 -13.90 -13.35 -4.64
N VAL A 213 -14.54 -12.29 -4.14
CA VAL A 213 -16.01 -12.19 -4.07
C VAL A 213 -16.60 -12.04 -5.48
N TYR A 214 -16.01 -11.18 -6.32
CA TYR A 214 -16.47 -10.91 -7.69
C TYR A 214 -15.63 -11.63 -8.75
N ARG A 215 -15.14 -12.83 -8.44
CA ARG A 215 -14.19 -13.56 -9.30
C ARG A 215 -14.72 -13.79 -10.71
N THR A 216 -16.03 -13.97 -10.85
CA THR A 216 -16.67 -14.17 -12.16
C THR A 216 -16.61 -12.89 -12.99
N GLU A 217 -16.91 -11.75 -12.39
CA GLU A 217 -16.89 -10.43 -12.99
C GLU A 217 -15.47 -10.04 -13.41
N PHE A 218 -14.48 -10.24 -12.54
CA PHE A 218 -13.07 -10.01 -12.87
C PHE A 218 -12.59 -10.87 -14.04
N LYS A 219 -13.00 -12.15 -14.11
CA LYS A 219 -12.68 -13.02 -15.24
C LYS A 219 -13.28 -12.54 -16.56
N LEU A 220 -14.50 -11.99 -16.53
CA LEU A 220 -15.13 -11.41 -17.72
C LEU A 220 -14.37 -10.19 -18.25
N GLU A 221 -13.64 -9.50 -17.37
CA GLU A 221 -12.80 -8.33 -17.68
C GLU A 221 -11.33 -8.70 -17.89
N HIS A 222 -11.05 -9.98 -18.19
CA HIS A 222 -9.72 -10.48 -18.51
C HIS A 222 -8.68 -10.27 -17.39
N TYR A 223 -9.12 -10.16 -16.14
CA TYR A 223 -8.23 -10.33 -14.99
C TYR A 223 -8.00 -11.82 -14.76
N GLU A 224 -6.95 -12.36 -15.37
CA GLU A 224 -6.50 -13.74 -15.16
C GLU A 224 -5.75 -13.91 -13.83
N ASP A 225 -5.09 -12.84 -13.39
CA ASP A 225 -4.35 -12.79 -12.13
C ASP A 225 -4.77 -11.60 -11.24
N PHE A 226 -4.59 -11.82 -9.95
CA PHE A 226 -4.85 -10.86 -8.88
C PHE A 226 -3.96 -9.61 -8.96
N GLY A 227 -2.71 -9.75 -9.39
CA GLY A 227 -1.72 -8.68 -9.43
C GLY A 227 -2.08 -7.58 -10.42
N LYS A 228 -2.70 -7.93 -11.56
CA LYS A 228 -3.23 -6.93 -12.50
C LYS A 228 -4.33 -6.09 -11.85
N ALA A 229 -5.25 -6.71 -11.11
CA ALA A 229 -6.34 -5.99 -10.44
C ALA A 229 -5.80 -5.02 -9.38
N GLU A 230 -4.81 -5.45 -8.60
CA GLU A 230 -4.15 -4.60 -7.61
C GLU A 230 -3.45 -3.41 -8.26
N LYS A 231 -2.70 -3.64 -9.34
CA LYS A 231 -2.04 -2.57 -10.10
C LYS A 231 -3.03 -1.54 -10.64
N ASP A 232 -4.14 -1.98 -11.23
CA ASP A 232 -5.12 -1.08 -11.83
C ASP A 232 -5.91 -0.30 -10.76
N PHE A 233 -6.15 -0.92 -9.60
CA PHE A 233 -6.70 -0.22 -8.43
C PHE A 233 -5.77 0.87 -7.92
N ARG A 234 -4.47 0.58 -7.77
CA ARG A 234 -3.46 1.62 -7.46
C ARG A 234 -3.50 2.76 -8.48
N GLY A 235 -3.70 2.45 -9.76
CA GLY A 235 -3.91 3.46 -10.81
C GLY A 235 -5.07 4.41 -10.49
N SER A 236 -6.19 3.86 -10.04
CA SER A 236 -7.40 4.63 -9.71
C SER A 236 -7.17 5.67 -8.60
N ILE A 237 -6.26 5.42 -7.66
CA ILE A 237 -5.85 6.39 -6.61
C ILE A 237 -5.26 7.66 -7.23
N LEU A 238 -4.45 7.51 -8.28
CA LEU A 238 -3.84 8.63 -8.99
C LEU A 238 -4.84 9.36 -9.87
N ASP A 239 -5.71 8.61 -10.56
CA ASP A 239 -6.71 9.16 -11.48
C ASP A 239 -7.76 10.01 -10.78
N VAL A 240 -8.27 9.52 -9.64
CA VAL A 240 -9.19 10.28 -8.79
C VAL A 240 -8.46 11.41 -8.04
N GLY A 241 -7.15 11.26 -7.81
CA GLY A 241 -6.36 12.23 -7.04
C GLY A 241 -6.49 12.08 -5.53
N ALA A 242 -6.87 10.90 -5.04
CA ALA A 242 -7.06 10.61 -3.61
C ALA A 242 -5.76 10.76 -2.77
N HIS A 243 -4.61 10.83 -3.42
CA HIS A 243 -3.30 11.02 -2.81
C HIS A 243 -2.91 12.49 -2.56
N LYS A 244 -3.60 13.47 -3.18
CA LYS A 244 -3.11 14.86 -3.28
C LYS A 244 -2.99 15.56 -1.92
N ASP A 245 -3.93 15.29 -1.01
CA ASP A 245 -4.00 15.93 0.30
C ASP A 245 -3.40 15.06 1.42
N GLU A 246 -2.64 14.03 1.03
CA GLU A 246 -2.04 13.09 1.97
C GLU A 246 -0.64 13.54 2.35
N LYS A 247 -0.25 13.33 3.61
CA LYS A 247 0.97 13.90 4.18
C LYS A 247 2.20 13.35 3.48
N MET A 248 2.28 12.04 3.28
CA MET A 248 3.41 11.39 2.61
C MET A 248 3.64 11.97 1.20
N PHE A 249 2.57 12.18 0.42
CA PHE A 249 2.67 12.73 -0.93
C PHE A 249 3.03 14.22 -0.95
N ARG A 250 2.56 15.00 0.02
CA ARG A 250 3.01 16.39 0.20
C ARG A 250 4.49 16.46 0.55
N ASP A 251 4.97 15.59 1.42
CA ASP A 251 6.37 15.54 1.83
C ASP A 251 7.28 15.11 0.67
N LEU A 252 6.85 14.14 -0.15
CA LEU A 252 7.53 13.77 -1.39
C LEU A 252 7.58 14.94 -2.38
N TRP A 253 6.45 15.61 -2.59
CA TRP A 253 6.35 16.75 -3.49
C TRP A 253 7.29 17.88 -3.06
N ALA A 254 7.30 18.23 -1.78
CA ALA A 254 8.19 19.24 -1.21
C ALA A 254 9.66 18.83 -1.38
N PHE A 255 10.00 17.58 -1.08
CA PHE A 255 11.33 17.03 -1.32
C PHE A 255 11.75 17.21 -2.78
N PHE A 256 10.96 16.79 -3.76
CA PHE A 256 11.38 16.82 -5.15
C PHE A 256 11.40 18.23 -5.76
N ASN A 257 10.55 19.14 -5.32
CA ASN A 257 10.56 20.53 -5.78
C ASN A 257 11.57 21.44 -5.07
N GLY A 258 12.21 20.97 -3.99
CA GLY A 258 13.17 21.78 -3.23
C GLY A 258 12.52 22.72 -2.22
N ASP A 259 11.27 22.47 -1.85
CA ASP A 259 10.53 23.17 -0.79
C ASP A 259 10.68 22.48 0.58
N ASP A 260 11.54 21.46 0.68
CA ASP A 260 11.73 20.66 1.88
C ASP A 260 12.54 21.45 2.92
N ARG A 261 11.84 22.03 3.91
CA ARG A 261 12.44 22.79 5.03
C ARG A 261 12.86 21.90 6.20
N ARG A 262 13.06 20.60 5.98
CA ARG A 262 13.48 19.65 7.04
C ARG A 262 14.95 19.76 7.45
N ASP A 263 15.71 20.64 6.82
CA ASP A 263 17.12 20.91 7.10
C ASP A 263 17.37 22.22 7.90
N GLU A 264 16.34 22.82 8.53
CA GLU A 264 16.48 23.91 9.52
C GLU A 264 16.37 23.42 10.97
#